data_AF-A0A837AP21-F1
#
_entry.id   AF-A0A837AP21-F1
#
_cell.length_a   1.000
_cell.length_b   1.000
_cell.length_c   1.000
_cell.angle_alpha   90.00
_cell.angle_beta   90.00
_cell.angle_gamma   90.00
#
_symmetry.space_group_name_H-M   'P 1'
#
loop_
_entity.id
_entity.type
_entity.pdbx_description
1 polymer ?
#
loop_
_entity_poly.entity_id
_entity_poly.type
_entity_poly.pdbx_seq_one_letter_code
_entity_poly.pdbx_strand_id
1 'polypeptide(L)'
;AQKGAVDGISWSTVLLISGVVTYIAVLEKSGAVDYIGAGVSHIGMPLLGALLVCYVGGIVSAFASSAAVLGATIPLAVPFLMQGHLGAAGVICALAVSSTIVDVSPFSTNGALVVASAAKEERDGLFRRFLIYSGLVVLLGP
;
A
#
# COMPACT_ATOMS: atom_id res chain seq x y z
N ALA A 1 8.15 33.10 -12.37
CA ALA A 1 8.82 31.85 -11.98
C ALA A 1 7.88 30.70 -11.59
N GLN A 2 6.54 30.87 -11.58
CA GLN A 2 5.57 29.84 -11.15
C GLN A 2 4.60 29.36 -12.26
N LYS A 3 4.66 29.94 -13.47
CA LYS A 3 3.82 29.49 -14.61
C LYS A 3 4.26 28.06 -15.02
N GLY A 4 3.32 27.12 -15.02
CA GLY A 4 3.55 25.70 -15.40
C GLY A 4 3.78 24.75 -14.22
N ALA A 5 3.86 25.23 -12.98
CA ALA A 5 4.03 24.35 -11.81
C ALA A 5 2.85 23.37 -11.63
N VAL A 6 1.64 23.81 -11.98
CA VAL A 6 0.42 23.00 -11.92
C VAL A 6 0.40 21.90 -12.98
N ASP A 7 1.02 22.14 -14.14
CA ASP A 7 1.10 21.16 -15.23
C ASP A 7 2.04 19.99 -14.88
N GLY A 8 2.97 20.21 -13.93
CA GLY A 8 3.83 19.17 -13.36
C GLY A 8 3.17 18.31 -12.28
N ILE A 9 1.93 18.63 -11.87
CA ILE A 9 1.21 17.86 -10.85
C ILE A 9 0.60 16.61 -11.50
N SER A 10 0.94 15.43 -10.96
CA SER A 10 0.28 14.18 -11.32
C SER A 10 -1.14 14.12 -10.73
N TRP A 11 -2.10 14.75 -11.41
CA TRP A 11 -3.50 14.82 -10.96
C TRP A 11 -4.14 13.45 -10.76
N SER A 12 -3.76 12.45 -11.56
CA SER A 12 -4.20 11.07 -11.38
C SER A 12 -3.76 10.49 -10.02
N THR A 13 -2.53 10.81 -9.59
CA THR A 13 -2.03 10.42 -8.26
C THR A 13 -2.81 11.13 -7.16
N VAL A 14 -3.04 12.45 -7.29
CA VAL A 14 -3.82 13.22 -6.30
C VAL A 14 -5.22 12.66 -6.15
N LEU A 15 -5.91 12.38 -7.27
CA LEU A 15 -7.24 11.79 -7.28
C LEU A 15 -7.25 10.39 -6.65
N LEU A 16 -6.29 9.53 -6.99
CA LEU A 16 -6.16 8.20 -6.39
C LEU A 16 -6.02 8.28 -4.87
N ILE A 17 -5.08 9.10 -4.38
CA ILE A 17 -4.85 9.27 -2.93
C ILE A 17 -6.11 9.80 -2.26
N SER A 18 -6.74 10.82 -2.83
CA SER A 18 -7.98 11.38 -2.29
C SER A 18 -9.11 10.35 -2.24
N GLY A 19 -9.23 9.50 -3.25
CA GLY A 19 -10.20 8.40 -3.30
C GLY A 19 -9.92 7.32 -2.26
N VAL A 20 -8.65 6.92 -2.08
CA VAL A 20 -8.25 5.95 -1.06
C VAL A 20 -8.52 6.49 0.35
N VAL A 21 -8.13 7.74 0.63
CA VAL A 21 -8.41 8.39 1.92
C VAL A 21 -9.91 8.49 2.17
N THR A 22 -10.69 8.85 1.15
CA THR A 22 -12.16 8.90 1.24
C THR A 22 -12.75 7.52 1.51
N TYR A 23 -12.29 6.48 0.81
CA TYR A 23 -12.74 5.10 1.01
C TYR A 23 -12.41 4.59 2.41
N ILE A 24 -11.21 4.86 2.91
CA ILE A 24 -10.80 4.55 4.28
C ILE A 24 -11.73 5.26 5.29
N ALA A 25 -11.98 6.56 5.10
CA ALA A 25 -12.89 7.31 5.97
C ALA A 25 -14.31 6.72 5.95
N VAL A 26 -14.78 6.20 4.81
CA VAL A 26 -16.05 5.47 4.72
C VAL A 26 -15.99 4.16 5.48
N LEU A 27 -14.91 3.39 5.37
CA LEU A 27 -14.73 2.14 6.12
C LEU A 27 -14.70 2.39 7.63
N GLU A 28 -14.00 3.41 8.10
CA GLU A 28 -14.01 3.85 9.49
C GLU A 28 -15.42 4.24 9.94
N LYS A 29 -16.09 5.12 9.19
CA LYS A 29 -17.44 5.58 9.53
C LYS A 29 -18.49 4.46 9.49
N SER A 30 -18.30 3.45 8.66
CA SER A 30 -19.16 2.26 8.61
C SER A 30 -18.98 1.32 9.80
N GLY A 31 -17.93 1.54 10.61
CA GLY A 31 -17.56 0.64 11.71
C GLY A 31 -16.89 -0.65 11.23
N ALA A 32 -16.53 -0.79 9.96
CA ALA A 32 -15.86 -1.98 9.44
C ALA A 32 -14.47 -2.17 10.07
N VAL A 33 -13.73 -1.08 10.26
CA VAL A 33 -12.42 -1.09 10.93
C VAL A 33 -12.58 -1.48 12.41
N ASP A 34 -13.59 -0.93 13.10
CA ASP A 34 -13.88 -1.26 14.49
C ASP A 34 -14.38 -2.69 14.67
N TYR A 35 -15.20 -3.20 13.74
CA TYR A 35 -15.69 -4.58 13.73
C TYR A 35 -14.55 -5.58 13.60
N ILE A 36 -13.63 -5.34 12.66
CA ILE A 36 -12.42 -6.16 12.51
C ILE A 36 -11.52 -6.01 13.75
N GLY A 37 -11.34 -4.79 14.25
CA GLY A 37 -10.55 -4.50 15.45
C GLY A 37 -11.09 -5.22 16.69
N ALA A 38 -12.41 -5.24 16.89
CA ALA A 38 -13.09 -5.94 17.98
C ALA A 38 -13.02 -7.47 17.82
N GLY A 39 -13.16 -7.98 16.59
CA GLY A 39 -12.96 -9.39 16.31
C GLY A 39 -11.54 -9.85 16.64
N VAL A 40 -10.53 -9.06 16.27
CA VAL A 40 -9.12 -9.34 16.55
C VAL A 40 -8.79 -9.19 18.04
N SER A 41 -9.39 -8.23 18.75
CA SER A 41 -9.19 -8.04 20.19
C SER A 41 -9.81 -9.17 21.02
N HIS A 42 -10.94 -9.74 20.58
CA HIS A 42 -11.54 -10.93 21.20
C HIS A 42 -10.71 -12.20 21.02
N ILE A 43 -9.95 -12.29 19.92
CA ILE A 43 -9.02 -13.41 19.65
C ILE A 43 -7.65 -13.16 20.32
N GLY A 44 -7.35 -11.92 20.71
CA GLY A 44 -6.08 -11.55 21.33
C GLY A 44 -4.91 -11.52 20.35
N MET A 45 -5.16 -11.22 19.06
CA MET A 45 -4.12 -11.26 18.01
C MET A 45 -3.81 -9.89 17.37
N PRO A 46 -3.31 -8.88 18.11
CA PRO A 46 -2.91 -7.57 17.55
C PRO A 46 -1.99 -7.66 16.33
N LEU A 47 -1.10 -8.67 16.30
CA LEU A 47 -0.22 -8.98 15.18
C LEU A 47 -0.99 -9.25 13.87
N LEU A 48 -2.14 -9.91 13.93
CA LEU A 48 -2.97 -10.19 12.75
C LEU A 48 -3.53 -8.89 12.17
N GLY A 49 -3.96 -7.95 13.03
CA GLY A 49 -4.41 -6.63 12.59
C GLY A 49 -3.29 -5.86 11.89
N ALA A 50 -2.10 -5.79 12.49
CA ALA A 50 -0.94 -5.16 11.88
C ALA A 50 -0.54 -5.81 10.55
N LEU A 51 -0.58 -7.14 10.47
CA LEU A 51 -0.30 -7.90 9.26
C LEU A 51 -1.30 -7.58 8.13
N LEU A 52 -2.59 -7.49 8.44
CA LEU A 52 -3.61 -7.11 7.45
C LEU A 52 -3.39 -5.70 6.90
N VAL A 53 -3.00 -4.74 7.74
CA VAL A 53 -2.66 -3.38 7.27
C VAL A 53 -1.40 -3.42 6.40
N CYS A 54 -0.42 -4.28 6.70
CA CYS A 54 0.76 -4.50 5.85
C CYS A 54 0.38 -5.06 4.47
N TYR A 55 -0.55 -6.03 4.41
CA TYR A 55 -1.07 -6.53 3.13
C TYR A 55 -1.80 -5.44 2.33
N VAL A 56 -2.63 -4.62 2.97
CA VAL A 56 -3.27 -3.47 2.32
C VAL A 56 -2.22 -2.52 1.77
N GLY A 57 -1.19 -2.20 2.57
CA GLY A 57 -0.06 -1.37 2.14
C GLY A 57 0.65 -1.95 0.92
N GLY A 58 1.01 -3.23 0.94
CA GLY A 58 1.68 -3.89 -0.18
C GLY A 58 0.84 -3.91 -1.45
N ILE A 59 -0.44 -4.28 -1.37
CA ILE A 59 -1.33 -4.34 -2.54
C ILE A 59 -1.53 -2.96 -3.16
N VAL A 60 -1.84 -1.95 -2.34
CA VAL A 60 -2.12 -0.59 -2.84
C VAL A 60 -0.86 0.05 -3.41
N SER A 61 0.32 -0.26 -2.85
CA SER A 61 1.58 0.29 -3.34
C SER A 61 1.99 -0.18 -4.73
N ALA A 62 1.41 -1.28 -5.23
CA ALA A 62 1.60 -1.67 -6.63
C ALA A 62 1.09 -0.59 -7.60
N PHE A 63 0.15 0.27 -7.16
CA PHE A 63 -0.58 1.23 -8.01
C PHE A 63 -0.39 2.69 -7.58
N ALA A 64 0.15 2.93 -6.38
CA ALA A 64 0.26 4.25 -5.78
C ALA A 64 1.70 4.56 -5.38
N SER A 65 2.00 5.82 -5.10
CA SER A 65 3.29 6.19 -4.52
C SER A 65 3.39 5.64 -3.09
N SER A 66 4.51 5.01 -2.75
CA SER A 66 4.76 4.41 -1.42
C SER A 66 4.60 5.43 -0.28
N ALA A 67 4.96 6.70 -0.52
CA ALA A 67 4.74 7.79 0.45
C ALA A 67 3.25 8.03 0.74
N ALA A 68 2.41 7.96 -0.30
CA ALA A 68 0.98 8.14 -0.15
C ALA A 68 0.31 6.92 0.50
N VAL A 69 0.80 5.72 0.19
CA VAL A 69 0.36 4.49 0.85
C VAL A 69 0.67 4.52 2.35
N LEU A 70 1.88 4.95 2.73
CA LEU A 70 2.23 5.14 4.13
C LEU A 70 1.36 6.18 4.81
N GLY A 71 1.11 7.32 4.16
CA GLY A 71 0.21 8.35 4.67
C GLY A 71 -1.22 7.85 4.93
N ALA A 72 -1.70 6.88 4.13
CA ALA A 72 -3.02 6.28 4.29
C ALA A 72 -3.06 5.11 5.29
N THR A 73 -1.99 4.30 5.36
CA THR A 73 -1.96 3.07 6.18
C THR A 73 -1.48 3.29 7.61
N ILE A 74 -0.67 4.32 7.88
CA ILE A 74 -0.24 4.64 9.24
C ILE A 74 -1.42 4.98 10.16
N PRO A 75 -2.39 5.84 9.77
CA PRO A 75 -3.58 6.10 10.58
C PRO A 75 -4.37 4.82 10.91
N LEU A 76 -4.49 3.91 9.95
CA LEU A 76 -5.15 2.61 10.15
C LEU A 76 -4.42 1.72 11.17
N ALA A 77 -3.11 1.90 11.35
CA ALA A 77 -2.33 1.19 12.36
C ALA A 77 -2.49 1.78 13.77
N VAL A 78 -2.88 3.06 13.92
CA VAL A 78 -2.96 3.77 15.21
C VAL A 78 -3.86 3.07 16.23
N PRO A 79 -5.09 2.61 15.89
CA PRO A 79 -5.95 1.91 16.84
C PRO A 79 -5.29 0.67 17.46
N PHE A 80 -4.49 -0.07 16.67
CA PHE A 80 -3.76 -1.25 17.15
C PHE A 80 -2.58 -0.89 18.04
N LEU A 81 -1.88 0.20 17.71
CA LEU A 81 -0.76 0.72 18.50
C LEU A 81 -1.22 1.27 19.85
N MET A 82 -2.38 1.91 19.91
CA MET A 82 -2.95 2.45 21.15
C MET A 82 -3.32 1.37 22.17
N GLN A 83 -3.48 0.11 21.74
CA GLN A 83 -3.70 -1.02 22.65
C GLN A 83 -2.44 -1.41 23.43
N GLY A 84 -1.26 -0.91 23.06
CA GLY A 84 0.00 -1.08 23.81
C GLY A 84 0.71 -2.42 23.61
N HIS A 85 0.14 -3.35 22.83
CA HIS A 85 0.72 -4.69 22.61
C HIS A 85 1.82 -4.72 21.53
N LEU A 86 1.92 -3.69 20.68
CA LEU A 86 2.85 -3.63 19.56
C LEU A 86 3.68 -2.34 19.63
N GLY A 87 4.97 -2.44 19.33
CA GLY A 87 5.84 -1.26 19.24
C GLY A 87 5.54 -0.44 17.99
N ALA A 88 5.25 0.85 18.16
CA ALA A 88 4.94 1.77 17.06
C ALA A 88 6.00 1.79 15.96
N ALA A 89 7.28 1.86 16.35
CA ALA A 89 8.39 1.83 15.40
C ALA A 89 8.41 0.52 14.58
N GLY A 90 8.13 -0.63 15.21
CA GLY A 90 8.12 -1.93 14.54
C GLY A 90 7.03 -2.02 13.49
N VAL A 91 5.81 -1.59 13.82
CA VAL A 91 4.68 -1.59 12.89
C VAL A 91 4.91 -0.61 11.73
N ILE A 92 5.42 0.60 12.01
CA ILE A 92 5.74 1.58 10.95
C ILE A 92 6.84 1.04 10.02
N CYS A 93 7.88 0.40 10.56
CA CYS A 93 8.91 -0.24 9.75
C CYS A 93 8.33 -1.38 8.89
N ALA A 94 7.47 -2.23 9.45
CA ALA A 94 6.81 -3.30 8.71
C ALA A 94 5.95 -2.75 7.55
N LEU A 95 5.21 -1.66 7.78
CA LEU A 95 4.44 -0.98 6.74
C LEU A 95 5.33 -0.35 5.66
N ALA A 96 6.45 0.25 6.05
CA ALA A 96 7.43 0.83 5.13
C ALA A 96 8.02 -0.25 4.22
N VAL A 97 8.43 -1.39 4.78
CA VAL A 97 8.94 -2.52 3.99
C VAL A 97 7.84 -3.08 3.08
N SER A 98 6.66 -3.35 3.62
CA SER A 98 5.54 -3.95 2.86
C SER A 98 5.10 -3.08 1.70
N SER A 99 5.07 -1.75 1.87
CA SER A 99 4.70 -0.82 0.80
C SER A 99 5.82 -0.56 -0.21
N THR A 100 7.10 -0.73 0.12
CA THR A 100 8.19 -0.42 -0.82
C THR A 100 8.66 -1.63 -1.62
N ILE A 101 8.58 -2.83 -1.05
CA ILE A 101 9.09 -4.04 -1.72
C ILE A 101 8.34 -4.39 -3.02
N VAL A 102 7.12 -3.86 -3.18
CA VAL A 102 6.24 -4.02 -4.35
C VAL A 102 6.55 -3.05 -5.49
N ASP A 103 7.48 -2.11 -5.31
CA ASP A 103 7.84 -1.12 -6.35
C ASP A 103 8.37 -1.75 -7.65
N VAL A 104 8.65 -3.06 -7.67
CA VAL A 104 9.02 -3.82 -8.89
C VAL A 104 7.79 -4.21 -9.75
N SER A 105 6.58 -3.88 -9.28
CA SER A 105 5.31 -4.08 -9.98
C SER A 105 5.32 -3.54 -11.40
N PRO A 106 4.73 -4.26 -12.38
CA PRO A 106 4.62 -3.75 -13.74
C PRO A 106 3.71 -2.52 -13.85
N PHE A 107 2.98 -2.19 -12.77
CA PHE A 107 2.15 -0.99 -12.66
C PHE A 107 2.86 0.19 -11.99
N SER A 108 4.01 -0.03 -11.34
CA SER A 108 4.81 1.04 -10.77
C SER A 108 5.54 1.81 -11.87
N THR A 109 5.96 3.04 -11.61
CA THR A 109 6.77 3.82 -12.56
C THR A 109 8.02 3.05 -12.99
N ASN A 110 8.73 2.44 -12.05
CA ASN A 110 9.97 1.72 -12.32
C ASN A 110 9.71 0.44 -13.14
N GLY A 111 8.73 -0.37 -12.74
CA GLY A 111 8.44 -1.62 -13.44
C GLY A 111 7.81 -1.38 -14.82
N ALA A 112 6.95 -0.37 -14.96
CA ALA A 112 6.36 -0.01 -16.24
C ALA A 112 7.42 0.43 -17.27
N LEU A 113 8.41 1.22 -16.85
CA LEU A 113 9.52 1.63 -17.71
C LEU A 113 10.37 0.43 -18.19
N VAL A 114 10.62 -0.54 -17.29
CA VAL A 114 11.38 -1.75 -17.63
C VAL A 114 10.60 -2.61 -18.62
N VAL A 115 9.29 -2.82 -18.39
CA VAL A 115 8.44 -3.57 -19.33
C VAL A 115 8.35 -2.87 -20.68
N ALA A 116 8.20 -1.54 -20.71
CA ALA A 116 8.14 -0.78 -21.95
C ALA A 116 9.45 -0.80 -22.75
N SER A 117 10.59 -0.87 -22.06
CA SER A 117 11.92 -0.92 -22.68
C SER A 117 12.31 -2.30 -23.23
N ALA A 118 11.57 -3.35 -22.89
CA ALA A 118 11.86 -4.70 -23.36
C ALA A 118 11.55 -4.88 -24.87
N ALA A 119 12.25 -5.83 -25.50
CA ALA A 119 11.98 -6.26 -26.87
C ALA A 119 10.51 -6.66 -27.02
N LYS A 120 9.90 -6.34 -28.17
CA LYS A 120 8.44 -6.44 -28.36
C LYS A 120 7.93 -7.86 -28.13
N GLU A 121 8.73 -8.86 -28.50
CA GLU A 121 8.44 -10.29 -28.35
C GLU A 121 8.48 -10.76 -26.89
N GLU A 122 9.18 -10.03 -26.02
CA GLU A 122 9.40 -10.41 -24.61
C GLU A 122 8.50 -9.64 -23.63
N ARG A 123 7.87 -8.54 -24.05
CA ARG A 123 7.09 -7.64 -23.18
C ARG A 123 6.01 -8.36 -22.38
N ASP A 124 5.21 -9.21 -23.03
CA ASP A 124 4.11 -9.92 -22.36
C ASP A 124 4.63 -10.94 -21.34
N GLY A 125 5.73 -11.62 -21.68
CA GLY A 125 6.41 -12.54 -20.77
C GLY A 125 6.99 -11.82 -19.56
N LEU A 126 7.63 -10.67 -19.77
CA LEU A 126 8.21 -9.86 -18.71
C LEU A 126 7.14 -9.25 -17.80
N PHE A 127 6.06 -8.72 -18.38
CA PHE A 127 4.90 -8.23 -17.64
C PHE A 127 4.34 -9.31 -16.71
N ARG A 128 4.11 -10.51 -17.23
CA ARG A 128 3.58 -11.64 -16.43
C ARG A 128 4.54 -12.06 -15.32
N ARG A 129 5.85 -12.07 -15.59
CA ARG A 129 6.87 -12.35 -14.56
C ARG A 129 6.86 -11.30 -13.46
N PHE A 130 6.81 -10.02 -13.81
CA PHE A 130 6.77 -8.91 -12.83
C PHE A 130 5.48 -8.95 -12.02
N LEU A 131 4.34 -9.28 -12.63
CA LEU A 131 3.06 -9.43 -11.95
C LEU A 131 3.09 -10.60 -10.95
N ILE A 132 3.60 -11.77 -11.36
CA ILE A 132 3.76 -12.94 -10.47
C ILE A 132 4.73 -12.62 -9.33
N TYR A 133 5.89 -12.03 -9.64
CA TYR A 133 6.87 -11.64 -8.64
C TYR A 133 6.29 -10.69 -7.61
N SER A 134 5.55 -9.66 -8.05
CA SER A 134 4.91 -8.70 -7.16
C SER A 134 3.84 -9.35 -6.30
N GLY A 135 3.04 -10.26 -6.86
CA GLY A 135 2.07 -11.04 -6.09
C GLY A 135 2.74 -11.92 -5.01
N LEU A 136 3.85 -12.58 -5.34
CA LEU A 136 4.61 -13.39 -4.38
C LEU A 136 5.23 -12.52 -3.27
N VAL A 137 5.76 -11.36 -3.64
CA VAL A 137 6.33 -10.39 -2.70
C VAL A 137 5.25 -9.82 -1.77
N VAL A 138 4.07 -9.47 -2.29
CA VAL A 138 2.92 -9.08 -1.46
C VAL A 138 2.54 -10.20 -0.50
N LEU A 139 2.52 -11.45 -0.97
CA LEU A 139 2.07 -12.60 -0.18
C LEU A 139 3.03 -12.94 0.97
N LEU A 140 4.34 -12.91 0.70
CA LEU A 140 5.39 -13.43 1.58
C LEU A 140 6.23 -12.36 2.29
N GLY A 141 6.14 -11.11 1.84
CA GLY A 141 6.94 -10.00 2.38
C GLY A 141 6.49 -9.51 3.75
N PRO A 142 5.20 -9.18 3.95
CA PRO A 142 4.61 -8.87 5.25
C PRO A 142 4.76 -10.01 6.27
#